data_AF-A0AAC9R6S8-F1
#
_entry.id   AF-A0AAC9R6S8-F1
#
_cell.length_a   1.000
_cell.length_b   1.000
_cell.length_c   1.000
_cell.angle_alpha   90.00
_cell.angle_beta   90.00
_cell.angle_gamma   90.00
#
_symmetry.space_group_name_H-M   'P 1'
#
loop_
_entity.id
_entity.type
_entity.pdbx_description
1 polymer ?
#
loop_
_entity_poly.entity_id
_entity_poly.type
_entity_poly.pdbx_seq_one_letter_code
_entity_poly.pdbx_strand_id
1 'polypeptide(L)'
;MSGPADGRIASANGGLGQIGDFVLDNQTSTRWKKTSISTGSNIFTWKYTAPHKTTKWHYYMTKTGWDQNAPLKRSELELIGTINHDGSPATNNLSHTINIPTDRSGYHIVLAVWDVADTSNAFYNVIDVNVNNKNSSSQVFGPFL
;
A
#
# COMPACT_ATOMS: atom_id res chain seq x y z
N MET A 1 4.58 -10.73 17.10
CA MET A 1 4.43 -9.82 15.94
C MET A 1 3.62 -8.61 16.40
N SER A 2 4.04 -7.38 16.07
CA SER A 2 3.31 -6.16 16.40
C SER A 2 2.32 -5.77 15.27
N GLY A 3 1.40 -4.85 15.59
CA GLY A 3 0.38 -4.35 14.66
C GLY A 3 -0.90 -5.18 14.61
N PRO A 4 -1.85 -4.84 13.71
CA PRO A 4 -3.14 -5.50 13.55
C PRO A 4 -3.00 -7.00 13.23
N ALA A 5 -3.92 -7.84 13.69
CA ALA A 5 -3.91 -9.27 13.36
C ALA A 5 -4.13 -9.51 11.85
N ASP A 6 -3.74 -10.69 11.37
CA ASP A 6 -4.11 -11.14 10.02
C ASP A 6 -5.65 -11.18 9.88
N GLY A 7 -6.17 -10.73 8.73
CA GLY A 7 -7.59 -10.50 8.52
C GLY A 7 -8.16 -9.27 9.24
N ARG A 8 -7.30 -8.46 9.90
CA ARG A 8 -7.65 -7.20 10.57
C ARG A 8 -6.75 -6.02 10.17
N ILE A 9 -5.99 -6.18 9.07
CA ILE A 9 -5.01 -5.21 8.62
C ILE A 9 -5.68 -3.94 8.09
N ALA A 10 -6.75 -4.09 7.29
CA ALA A 10 -7.40 -2.97 6.62
C ALA A 10 -8.16 -2.06 7.60
N SER A 11 -8.77 -2.64 8.64
CA SER A 11 -9.40 -1.87 9.71
C SER A 11 -8.43 -1.38 10.80
N ALA A 12 -7.14 -1.75 10.72
CA ALA A 12 -6.19 -1.58 11.81
C ALA A 12 -6.70 -2.17 13.15
N ASN A 13 -7.30 -3.36 13.10
CA ASN A 13 -7.97 -4.01 14.24
C ASN A 13 -9.11 -3.16 14.83
N GLY A 14 -9.95 -2.61 13.95
CA GLY A 14 -11.06 -1.71 14.31
C GLY A 14 -10.61 -0.34 14.81
N GLY A 15 -9.42 0.11 14.40
CA GLY A 15 -8.83 1.38 14.82
C GLY A 15 -8.64 1.49 16.32
N LEU A 16 -8.28 0.39 16.99
CA LEU A 16 -8.20 0.30 18.46
C LEU A 16 -9.51 0.71 19.15
N GLY A 17 -10.66 0.45 18.51
CA GLY A 17 -11.99 0.82 19.01
C GLY A 17 -12.51 2.17 18.51
N GLN A 18 -11.72 2.94 17.76
CA GLN A 18 -12.15 4.24 17.21
C GLN A 18 -13.13 4.12 16.03
N ILE A 19 -12.99 3.06 15.23
CA ILE A 19 -13.87 2.82 14.06
C ILE A 19 -15.13 2.06 14.51
N GLY A 20 -15.00 1.16 15.49
CA GLY A 20 -16.13 0.41 16.06
C GLY A 20 -16.66 -0.73 15.17
N ASP A 21 -16.08 -0.96 13.99
CA ASP A 21 -16.42 -2.05 13.10
C ASP A 21 -15.18 -2.65 12.38
N PHE A 22 -15.41 -3.69 11.58
CA PHE A 22 -14.41 -4.37 10.75
C PHE A 22 -14.78 -4.38 9.27
N VAL A 23 -15.61 -3.43 8.82
CA VAL A 23 -16.16 -3.43 7.45
C VAL A 23 -15.07 -3.33 6.40
N LEU A 24 -13.97 -2.64 6.72
CA LEU A 24 -12.78 -2.51 5.87
C LEU A 24 -12.05 -3.83 5.66
N ASP A 25 -12.21 -4.82 6.53
CA ASP A 25 -11.56 -6.13 6.40
C ASP A 25 -12.31 -7.08 5.45
N ASN A 26 -13.49 -6.69 4.95
CA ASN A 26 -14.22 -7.47 3.96
C ASN A 26 -13.48 -7.45 2.61
N GLN A 27 -13.13 -8.63 2.11
CA GLN A 27 -12.32 -8.78 0.91
C GLN A 27 -12.99 -9.71 -0.10
N THR A 28 -13.34 -9.15 -1.27
CA THR A 28 -13.67 -9.90 -2.49
C THR A 28 -13.13 -9.16 -3.71
N SER A 29 -12.92 -9.86 -4.82
CA SER A 29 -12.39 -9.28 -6.05
C SER A 29 -13.22 -8.11 -6.60
N THR A 30 -14.50 -8.03 -6.23
CA THR A 30 -15.46 -7.01 -6.72
C THR A 30 -15.85 -5.96 -5.67
N ARG A 31 -15.51 -6.14 -4.39
CA ARG A 31 -16.01 -5.30 -3.29
C ARG A 31 -15.56 -3.85 -3.36
N TRP A 32 -14.30 -3.62 -3.75
CA TRP A 32 -13.64 -2.31 -3.69
C TRP A 32 -13.35 -1.76 -5.08
N LYS A 33 -13.52 -0.43 -5.22
CA LYS A 33 -13.16 0.32 -6.42
C LYS A 33 -11.64 0.43 -6.51
N LYS A 34 -11.10 0.12 -7.68
CA LYS A 34 -9.65 0.05 -7.91
C LYS A 34 -9.16 1.30 -8.62
N THR A 35 -8.05 1.84 -8.14
CA THR A 35 -7.34 2.94 -8.79
C THR A 35 -6.38 2.38 -9.83
N SER A 36 -6.45 2.85 -11.08
CA SER A 36 -5.51 2.42 -12.11
C SER A 36 -4.12 3.00 -11.86
N ILE A 37 -3.11 2.13 -11.81
CA ILE A 37 -1.69 2.52 -11.72
C ILE A 37 -0.88 1.77 -12.79
N SER A 38 0.40 2.10 -12.91
CA SER A 38 1.34 1.35 -13.76
C SER A 38 2.46 0.73 -12.95
N THR A 39 3.12 -0.28 -13.50
CA THR A 39 4.42 -0.72 -12.99
C THR A 39 5.45 0.41 -13.02
N GLY A 40 6.46 0.32 -12.16
CA GLY A 40 7.51 1.34 -12.02
C GLY A 40 7.17 2.43 -11.00
N SER A 41 7.80 3.59 -11.16
CA SER A 41 7.69 4.73 -10.24
C SER A 41 6.25 5.29 -10.16
N ASN A 42 5.70 5.31 -8.94
CA ASN A 42 4.41 5.92 -8.61
C ASN A 42 4.56 6.81 -7.37
N ILE A 43 3.76 7.88 -7.29
CA ILE A 43 3.77 8.82 -6.17
C ILE A 43 2.57 8.54 -5.25
N PHE A 44 2.85 8.35 -3.96
CA PHE A 44 1.85 8.21 -2.91
C PHE A 44 1.88 9.45 -2.01
N THR A 45 0.76 10.17 -1.92
CA THR A 45 0.67 11.40 -1.15
C THR A 45 -0.25 11.22 0.06
N TRP A 46 0.29 11.46 1.25
CA TRP A 46 -0.46 11.49 2.50
C TRP A 46 -1.09 12.85 2.75
N LYS A 47 -2.27 12.85 3.34
CA LYS A 47 -2.92 14.04 3.90
C LYS A 47 -3.07 13.85 5.40
N TYR A 48 -2.47 14.74 6.19
CA TYR A 48 -2.49 14.68 7.65
C TYR A 48 -3.50 15.67 8.22
N THR A 49 -4.45 15.18 9.01
CA THR A 49 -5.33 16.04 9.85
C THR A 49 -4.64 16.41 11.17
N ALA A 50 -3.78 15.53 11.67
CA ALA A 50 -2.88 15.76 12.81
C ALA A 50 -1.49 15.18 12.50
N PRO A 51 -0.47 16.01 12.24
CA PRO A 51 0.86 15.51 11.90
C PRO A 51 1.65 15.14 13.16
N HIS A 52 1.74 13.84 13.45
CA HIS A 52 2.55 13.31 14.55
C HIS A 52 4.04 13.22 14.19
N LYS A 53 4.90 13.09 15.21
CA LYS A 53 6.31 12.74 15.03
C LYS A 53 6.42 11.39 14.33
N THR A 54 7.28 11.27 13.32
CA THR A 54 7.32 10.07 12.48
C THR A 54 8.67 9.38 12.55
N THR A 55 8.67 8.05 12.67
CA THR A 55 9.90 7.24 12.50
C THR A 55 10.10 6.89 11.03
N LYS A 56 9.05 6.40 10.36
CA LYS A 56 9.11 5.99 8.97
C LYS A 56 7.72 5.79 8.36
N TRP A 57 7.72 5.66 7.04
CA TRP A 57 6.66 5.04 6.26
C TRP A 57 7.17 3.78 5.60
N HIS A 58 6.33 2.76 5.51
CA HIS A 58 6.67 1.51 4.83
C HIS A 58 5.47 1.03 4.01
N TYR A 59 5.79 0.55 2.81
CA TYR A 59 4.83 0.22 1.78
C TYR A 59 4.97 -1.24 1.41
N TYR A 60 3.86 -1.96 1.44
CA TYR A 60 3.77 -3.34 1.01
C TYR A 60 2.81 -3.47 -0.15
N MET A 61 2.95 -4.55 -0.90
CA MET A 61 2.01 -4.92 -1.94
C MET A 61 1.71 -6.40 -1.86
N THR A 62 0.49 -6.76 -2.24
CA THR A 62 0.13 -8.18 -2.43
C THR A 62 1.01 -8.82 -3.50
N LYS A 63 1.46 -10.04 -3.25
CA LYS A 63 2.25 -10.87 -4.17
C LYS A 63 1.42 -11.28 -5.39
N THR A 64 2.09 -11.70 -6.46
CA THR A 64 1.40 -12.37 -7.58
C THR A 64 0.71 -13.64 -7.10
N GLY A 65 -0.53 -13.84 -7.53
CA GLY A 65 -1.35 -15.00 -7.15
C GLY A 65 -2.05 -14.89 -5.79
N TRP A 66 -2.04 -13.72 -5.14
CA TRP A 66 -2.75 -13.52 -3.87
C TRP A 66 -4.25 -13.80 -3.97
N ASP A 67 -4.85 -14.32 -2.89
CA ASP A 67 -6.27 -14.62 -2.85
C ASP A 67 -7.12 -13.35 -2.67
N GLN A 68 -7.71 -12.88 -3.77
CA GLN A 68 -8.55 -11.68 -3.81
C GLN A 68 -9.89 -11.83 -3.07
N ASN A 69 -10.27 -13.04 -2.67
CA ASN A 69 -11.54 -13.36 -2.02
C ASN A 69 -11.36 -13.90 -0.59
N ALA A 70 -10.18 -13.74 -0.01
CA ALA A 70 -9.91 -14.06 1.39
C ALA A 70 -9.44 -12.83 2.17
N PRO A 71 -9.62 -12.82 3.50
CA PRO A 71 -9.10 -11.74 4.35
C PRO A 71 -7.59 -11.56 4.16
N LEU A 72 -7.13 -10.30 4.07
CA LEU A 72 -5.73 -9.95 3.85
C LEU A 72 -4.83 -10.43 5.00
N LYS A 73 -3.72 -11.09 4.66
CA LYS A 73 -2.74 -11.62 5.62
C LYS A 73 -1.35 -11.12 5.30
N ARG A 74 -0.46 -11.12 6.30
CA ARG A 74 0.97 -10.80 6.08
C ARG A 74 1.65 -11.74 5.08
N SER A 75 1.23 -13.00 4.99
CA SER A 75 1.77 -13.97 4.03
C SER A 75 1.58 -13.53 2.57
N GLU A 76 0.51 -12.78 2.30
CA GLU A 76 0.17 -12.29 0.97
C GLU A 76 0.95 -11.03 0.59
N LEU A 77 1.60 -10.37 1.56
CA LEU A 77 2.25 -9.08 1.37
C LEU A 77 3.77 -9.23 1.26
N GLU A 78 4.38 -8.31 0.52
CA GLU A 78 5.82 -8.11 0.47
C GLU A 78 6.17 -6.62 0.50
N LEU A 79 7.33 -6.28 1.06
CA LEU A 79 7.78 -4.90 1.17
C LEU A 79 8.24 -4.38 -0.19
N ILE A 80 7.70 -3.23 -0.62
CA ILE A 80 8.05 -2.57 -1.90
C ILE A 80 8.73 -1.21 -1.70
N GLY A 81 8.77 -0.67 -0.47
CA GLY A 81 9.50 0.55 -0.19
C GLY A 81 9.48 0.94 1.29
N THR A 82 10.50 1.67 1.72
CA THR A 82 10.59 2.28 3.06
C THR A 82 11.14 3.69 2.93
N ILE A 83 10.50 4.64 3.61
CA ILE A 83 10.90 6.03 3.70
C ILE A 83 11.20 6.29 5.17
N ASN A 84 12.49 6.37 5.53
CA ASN A 84 12.89 6.72 6.89
C ASN A 84 12.64 8.20 7.16
N HIS A 85 12.39 8.54 8.42
CA HIS A 85 12.21 9.91 8.88
C HIS A 85 13.04 10.17 10.13
N ASP A 86 13.22 11.44 10.47
CA ASP A 86 14.14 11.90 11.52
C ASP A 86 13.48 12.06 12.90
N GLY A 87 12.21 11.68 13.06
CA GLY A 87 11.44 11.91 14.28
C GLY A 87 10.74 13.27 14.34
N SER A 88 10.92 14.15 13.35
CA SER A 88 10.13 15.38 13.23
C SER A 88 8.68 15.09 12.80
N PRO A 89 7.74 16.04 12.94
CA PRO A 89 6.38 15.88 12.45
C PRO A 89 6.32 15.59 10.94
N ALA A 90 5.33 14.80 10.53
CA ALA A 90 5.14 14.35 9.13
C ALA A 90 4.94 15.45 8.06
N THR A 91 4.78 16.72 8.43
CA THR A 91 4.36 17.80 7.53
C THR A 91 5.35 18.12 6.42
N ASN A 92 6.63 17.83 6.62
CA ASN A 92 7.69 18.09 5.65
C ASN A 92 7.91 16.96 4.63
N ASN A 93 7.17 15.84 4.75
CA ASN A 93 7.35 14.67 3.89
C ASN A 93 5.99 14.05 3.50
N LEU A 94 5.30 14.73 2.58
CA LEU A 94 3.93 14.36 2.19
C LEU A 94 3.87 13.30 1.09
N SER A 95 4.82 13.32 0.16
CA SER A 95 4.78 12.53 -1.07
C SER A 95 5.98 11.61 -1.17
N HIS A 96 5.71 10.33 -1.37
CA HIS A 96 6.73 9.29 -1.47
C HIS A 96 6.70 8.64 -2.84
N THR A 97 7.87 8.49 -3.46
CA THR A 97 8.01 7.75 -4.70
C THR A 97 8.28 6.28 -4.37
N ILE A 98 7.39 5.40 -4.80
CA ILE A 98 7.47 3.95 -4.56
C ILE A 98 7.43 3.24 -5.92
N ASN A 99 8.34 2.28 -6.10
CA ASN A 99 8.43 1.52 -7.33
C ASN A 99 7.53 0.28 -7.27
N ILE A 100 6.50 0.24 -8.11
CA ILE A 100 5.60 -0.91 -8.24
C ILE A 100 6.33 -2.02 -9.02
N PRO A 101 6.42 -3.25 -8.47
CA PRO A 101 7.13 -4.35 -9.12
C PRO A 101 6.60 -4.65 -10.53
N THR A 102 7.51 -4.98 -11.45
CA THR A 102 7.20 -5.17 -12.88
C THR A 102 6.41 -6.45 -13.17
N ASP A 103 6.36 -7.37 -12.21
CA ASP A 103 5.66 -8.65 -12.27
C ASP A 103 4.23 -8.59 -11.68
N ARG A 104 3.72 -7.38 -11.39
CA ARG A 104 2.36 -7.14 -10.89
C ARG A 104 1.43 -6.71 -12.02
N SER A 105 0.23 -7.28 -12.06
CA SER A 105 -0.80 -6.98 -13.08
C SER A 105 -2.20 -7.23 -12.52
N GLY A 106 -3.17 -6.41 -12.92
CA GLY A 106 -4.54 -6.54 -12.46
C GLY A 106 -4.73 -6.08 -11.01
N TYR A 107 -5.67 -6.70 -10.29
CA TYR A 107 -6.03 -6.28 -8.94
C TYR A 107 -4.97 -6.66 -7.90
N HIS A 108 -4.46 -5.65 -7.21
CA HIS A 108 -3.59 -5.77 -6.06
C HIS A 108 -3.99 -4.78 -4.96
N ILE A 109 -3.52 -5.03 -3.74
CA ILE A 109 -3.60 -4.07 -2.63
C ILE A 109 -2.19 -3.53 -2.37
N VAL A 110 -2.07 -2.21 -2.26
CA VAL A 110 -0.92 -1.56 -1.65
C VAL A 110 -1.29 -1.19 -0.21
N LEU A 111 -0.50 -1.67 0.75
CA LEU A 111 -0.61 -1.28 2.16
C LEU A 111 0.43 -0.22 2.46
N ALA A 112 -0.02 1.00 2.78
CA ALA A 112 0.82 2.08 3.25
C ALA A 112 0.71 2.19 4.78
N VAL A 113 1.84 2.12 5.47
CA VAL A 113 1.90 2.20 6.94
C VAL A 113 2.74 3.39 7.35
N TRP A 114 2.24 4.17 8.32
CA TRP A 114 2.91 5.30 8.94
C TRP A 114 3.17 5.01 10.41
N ASP A 115 4.44 4.86 10.80
CA ASP A 115 4.85 4.60 12.18
C ASP A 115 5.09 5.91 12.94
N VAL A 116 4.37 6.09 14.05
CA VAL A 116 4.51 7.27 14.91
C VAL A 116 5.70 7.09 15.85
N ALA A 117 6.55 8.10 15.98
CA ALA A 117 7.84 7.99 16.67
C ALA A 117 7.73 7.91 18.19
N ASP A 118 6.75 8.58 18.78
CA ASP A 118 6.58 8.74 20.22
C ASP A 118 5.43 7.90 20.80
N THR A 119 4.92 6.95 20.02
CA THR A 119 3.93 5.97 20.47
C THR A 119 4.24 4.59 19.90
N SER A 120 3.58 3.54 20.40
CA SER A 120 3.62 2.20 19.77
C SER A 120 2.64 2.04 18.60
N ASN A 121 1.97 3.12 18.18
CA ASN A 121 0.91 3.09 17.18
C ASN A 121 1.43 3.38 15.78
N ALA A 122 0.66 2.91 14.80
CA ALA A 122 0.87 3.22 13.39
C ALA A 122 -0.49 3.37 12.70
N PHE A 123 -0.52 4.13 11.60
CA PHE A 123 -1.70 4.26 10.74
C PHE A 123 -1.57 3.32 9.55
N TYR A 124 -2.63 2.57 9.25
CA TYR A 124 -2.67 1.58 8.18
C TYR A 124 -3.67 2.02 7.12
N ASN A 125 -3.21 2.15 5.87
CA ASN A 125 -4.06 2.51 4.73
C ASN A 125 -3.90 1.46 3.64
N VAL A 126 -5.01 0.76 3.33
CA VAL A 126 -5.08 -0.14 2.17
C VAL A 126 -5.55 0.65 0.95
N ILE A 127 -4.91 0.39 -0.19
CA ILE A 127 -5.19 1.07 -1.46
C ILE A 127 -5.43 -0.02 -2.50
N ASP A 128 -6.69 -0.14 -2.94
CA ASP A 128 -7.08 -1.04 -4.02
C ASP A 128 -6.61 -0.48 -5.36
N VAL A 129 -5.75 -1.22 -6.05
CA VAL A 129 -5.16 -0.79 -7.31
C VAL A 129 -5.39 -1.80 -8.43
N ASN A 130 -5.57 -1.31 -9.65
CA ASN A 130 -5.51 -2.11 -10.87
C ASN A 130 -4.22 -1.75 -11.61
N VAL A 131 -3.25 -2.67 -11.60
CA VAL A 131 -1.94 -2.47 -12.19
C VAL A 131 -1.99 -2.75 -13.68
N ASN A 132 -1.69 -1.74 -14.48
CA ASN A 132 -1.52 -1.86 -15.91
C ASN A 132 -0.03 -2.02 -16.22
N ASN A 133 0.33 -3.06 -16.97
CA ASN A 133 1.69 -3.17 -17.48
C ASN A 133 1.94 -2.03 -18.46
N LYS A 134 2.98 -1.21 -18.22
CA LYS A 134 3.57 -0.44 -19.30
C LYS A 134 4.13 -1.46 -20.29
N ASN A 135 3.38 -1.75 -21.35
CA ASN A 135 3.92 -2.50 -22.47
C ASN A 135 5.14 -1.73 -22.96
N SER A 136 6.35 -2.23 -22.65
CA SER A 136 7.53 -1.94 -23.44
C SER A 136 7.34 -2.63 -24.78
N SER A 137 6.45 -2.07 -25.62
CA SER A 137 6.55 -2.26 -27.05
C SER A 137 7.86 -1.62 -27.47
N SER A 138 8.95 -2.39 -27.39
CA SER A 138 10.06 -2.22 -28.32
C SER A 138 9.43 -2.33 -29.70
N GLN A 139 9.09 -1.19 -30.28
CA GLN A 139 8.94 -1.10 -31.73
C GLN A 139 10.33 -1.44 -32.28
N VAL A 140 10.50 -2.71 -32.62
CA VAL A 140 11.59 -3.12 -33.50
C VAL A 140 11.26 -2.49 -34.84
N PHE A 141 11.81 -1.31 -35.10
CA PHE A 141 11.97 -0.84 -36.46
C PHE A 141 13.01 -1.76 -37.10
N GLY A 142 12.54 -2.76 -37.84
CA GLY A 142 13.40 -3.49 -38.76
C GLY A 142 13.90 -2.53 -39.85
N PRO A 143 15.11 -2.73 -40.40
CA PRO A 143 15.59 -1.88 -41.48
C PRO A 143 14.64 -2.00 -42.68
N PHE A 144 14.17 -0.86 -43.17
CA PHE A 144 13.56 -0.80 -44.49
C PHE A 144 14.69 -0.83 -45.53
N LEU A 145 14.70 -1.92 -46.32
CA LEU A 145 15.56 -2.24 -47.47
C LEU A 145 17.05 -2.47 -47.19
#